data_AF-A0A7K2QPL2-F1
#
_entry.id   AF-A0A7K2QPL2-F1
#
_cell.length_a   1.000
_cell.length_b   1.000
_cell.length_c   1.000
_cell.angle_alpha   90.00
_cell.angle_beta   90.00
_cell.angle_gamma   90.00
#
_symmetry.space_group_name_H-M   'P 1'
#
loop_
_entity.id
_entity.type
_entity.pdbx_description
1 polymer ?
#
loop_
_entity_poly.entity_id
_entity_poly.type
_entity_poly.pdbx_seq_one_letter_code
_entity_poly.pdbx_strand_id
1 'polypeptide(L)'
;MGRGGGQGQTPEAPEAPGRRAEAPQGAVGAGARGGGAAEGEQRRGRIGVPGTPEGSRESDAMQTKPAPGGREEHVDHRTKAAGPATGTGTGAGTGTGADRGPGAGIGTGSGNGTGGFVFSEADEERRRGVRRMKTTATGLLMLVALVYVLTTWAEHAGAGAWAGYVRAAAEAGMVGALADWFAVTALFRRPLGLPIPHTAIIPTKKDQLGVSLGEFVGENFLSPDVVRTRLHALGIGGRLGSWLAEPAHADRVTAELATALRGALTVLRDSDVQAVVGEAITRRAETAEIAPGIGKTLERVVADGGHRRVVDLVCVKAHDWLVTHGDSVMGAVQGGAPGWTPRFVDRKVGERVYKELLRFLTEMRDMPEHPARGAVDRFLTDFAADLQSDTDTRARVERLKSEILQRGEVQDVIASAWTAIRAMIISAAEDEHSELRLRVRSSLLSLGARLATDGRLQDKVEGWIEGAVVYVVTTYRTEITSLITDTVAGWDAEHTSRKIEAHIGRDLQFIRINGTVVGALAGLLIYTVSQALGA
;
A
#
# COMPACT_ATOMS: atom_id res chain seq x y z
N MET A 1 -69.82 9.82 -6.28
CA MET A 1 -71.16 9.22 -6.10
C MET A 1 -71.66 8.82 -7.47
N GLY A 2 -72.17 7.60 -7.69
CA GLY A 2 -72.61 7.11 -9.02
C GLY A 2 -71.78 5.93 -9.56
N ARG A 3 -72.45 4.96 -10.21
CA ARG A 3 -71.92 3.66 -10.68
C ARG A 3 -71.93 3.53 -12.22
N GLY A 4 -71.15 2.57 -12.73
CA GLY A 4 -71.34 1.91 -14.04
C GLY A 4 -70.10 1.99 -14.94
N GLY A 5 -69.67 0.95 -15.67
CA GLY A 5 -70.10 -0.46 -15.69
C GLY A 5 -69.71 -1.17 -17.00
N GLY A 6 -69.39 -2.47 -16.96
CA GLY A 6 -69.45 -3.37 -18.13
C GLY A 6 -68.15 -3.88 -18.77
N GLN A 7 -68.12 -5.21 -19.01
CA GLN A 7 -67.36 -5.96 -20.04
C GLN A 7 -65.81 -5.99 -19.93
N GLY A 8 -65.10 -7.09 -20.28
CA GLY A 8 -65.52 -8.44 -20.68
C GLY A 8 -64.34 -9.30 -21.20
N GLN A 9 -64.52 -10.63 -21.23
CA GLN A 9 -63.73 -11.67 -21.95
C GLN A 9 -62.31 -12.07 -21.44
N THR A 10 -62.37 -13.01 -20.48
CA THR A 10 -61.70 -14.35 -20.36
C THR A 10 -60.39 -14.75 -21.10
N PRO A 11 -59.58 -15.64 -20.48
CA PRO A 11 -58.35 -16.25 -21.02
C PRO A 11 -58.58 -17.64 -21.66
N GLU A 12 -57.51 -18.28 -22.13
CA GLU A 12 -57.48 -19.70 -22.51
C GLU A 12 -56.35 -20.49 -21.81
N ALA A 13 -56.64 -21.73 -21.43
CA ALA A 13 -55.78 -22.75 -20.81
C ALA A 13 -55.77 -23.99 -21.77
N PRO A 14 -55.42 -25.25 -21.41
CA PRO A 14 -54.83 -25.85 -20.19
C PRO A 14 -53.51 -26.62 -20.53
N GLU A 15 -52.96 -27.64 -19.86
CA GLU A 15 -53.30 -28.41 -18.64
C GLU A 15 -52.02 -28.95 -17.94
N ALA A 16 -52.12 -30.09 -17.25
CA ALA A 16 -51.04 -30.89 -16.65
C ALA A 16 -51.25 -32.38 -17.05
N PRO A 17 -50.76 -33.43 -16.33
CA PRO A 17 -49.57 -33.58 -15.49
C PRO A 17 -48.69 -34.79 -15.93
N GLY A 18 -47.58 -35.11 -15.25
CA GLY A 18 -46.94 -36.42 -15.43
C GLY A 18 -45.59 -36.65 -14.73
N ARG A 19 -45.57 -37.55 -13.73
CA ARG A 19 -44.33 -38.18 -13.24
C ARG A 19 -43.97 -39.36 -14.16
N ARG A 20 -42.68 -39.56 -14.46
CA ARG A 20 -41.99 -40.85 -14.28
C ARG A 20 -40.48 -40.71 -14.48
N ALA A 21 -39.72 -41.54 -13.76
CA ALA A 21 -38.32 -41.78 -14.00
C ALA A 21 -38.18 -43.08 -14.78
N GLU A 22 -37.24 -43.14 -15.74
CA GLU A 22 -36.66 -44.39 -16.23
C GLU A 22 -35.37 -44.10 -17.03
N ALA A 23 -34.31 -44.85 -16.71
CA ALA A 23 -33.15 -45.15 -17.56
C ALA A 23 -33.26 -46.66 -17.92
N PRO A 24 -32.33 -47.34 -18.64
CA PRO A 24 -31.02 -46.93 -19.18
C PRO A 24 -30.75 -47.49 -20.62
N GLN A 25 -29.45 -47.71 -20.97
CA GLN A 25 -28.87 -48.41 -22.15
C GLN A 25 -28.70 -47.56 -23.44
N GLY A 26 -27.64 -47.71 -24.25
CA GLY A 26 -26.39 -48.48 -24.11
C GLY A 26 -25.56 -48.62 -25.43
N ALA A 27 -24.25 -48.92 -25.31
CA ALA A 27 -23.25 -49.21 -26.39
C ALA A 27 -22.89 -48.04 -27.35
N VAL A 28 -21.72 -47.92 -28.01
CA VAL A 28 -20.56 -48.80 -28.39
C VAL A 28 -19.26 -47.92 -28.33
N GLY A 29 -17.99 -48.35 -28.21
CA GLY A 29 -17.34 -49.66 -27.98
C GLY A 29 -15.91 -49.73 -28.63
N ALA A 30 -15.00 -50.56 -28.07
CA ALA A 30 -13.59 -50.80 -28.48
C ALA A 30 -12.56 -49.63 -28.33
N GLY A 31 -11.26 -49.86 -28.09
CA GLY A 31 -10.56 -51.11 -27.73
C GLY A 31 -9.03 -51.12 -28.02
N ALA A 32 -8.24 -51.34 -26.96
CA ALA A 32 -6.93 -52.03 -26.91
C ALA A 32 -5.57 -51.29 -27.10
N ARG A 33 -4.63 -51.66 -26.20
CA ARG A 33 -3.13 -51.55 -26.21
C ARG A 33 -2.51 -50.15 -26.03
N GLY A 34 -1.46 -49.96 -25.22
CA GLY A 34 -0.81 -50.85 -24.23
C GLY A 34 0.70 -50.58 -24.05
N GLY A 35 1.16 -50.36 -22.80
CA GLY A 35 2.58 -50.19 -22.41
C GLY A 35 3.20 -48.83 -22.81
N GLY A 36 4.01 -48.14 -22.01
CA GLY A 36 4.57 -48.47 -20.69
C GLY A 36 6.07 -48.82 -20.75
N ALA A 37 6.95 -47.81 -20.88
CA ALA A 37 8.39 -47.95 -20.60
C ALA A 37 9.11 -46.61 -20.36
N ALA A 38 9.83 -46.57 -19.23
CA ALA A 38 11.12 -45.90 -18.98
C ALA A 38 11.32 -44.39 -19.19
N GLU A 39 11.74 -43.74 -18.10
CA GLU A 39 12.43 -42.46 -18.06
C GLU A 39 13.75 -42.48 -18.87
N GLY A 40 14.12 -41.33 -19.44
CA GLY A 40 15.36 -41.13 -20.17
C GLY A 40 15.90 -39.72 -19.98
N GLU A 41 16.62 -39.51 -18.88
CA GLU A 41 17.23 -38.22 -18.54
C GLU A 41 18.37 -37.88 -19.52
N GLN A 42 18.16 -36.91 -20.42
CA GLN A 42 19.19 -36.46 -21.36
C GLN A 42 19.68 -35.04 -21.08
N ARG A 43 20.84 -34.99 -20.42
CA ARG A 43 21.75 -33.84 -20.36
C ARG A 43 22.00 -33.26 -21.75
N ARG A 44 21.68 -31.97 -21.97
CA ARG A 44 22.22 -31.22 -23.12
C ARG A 44 23.62 -30.70 -22.81
N GLY A 45 24.56 -31.03 -23.70
CA GLY A 45 25.98 -30.73 -23.53
C GLY A 45 26.31 -29.24 -23.69
N ARG A 46 27.26 -28.79 -22.87
CA ARG A 46 27.93 -27.50 -22.98
C ARG A 46 29.09 -27.65 -23.97
N ILE A 47 29.08 -26.95 -25.09
CA ILE A 47 30.20 -26.93 -26.03
C ILE A 47 31.34 -26.13 -25.41
N GLY A 48 32.49 -26.78 -25.21
CA GLY A 48 33.74 -26.14 -24.82
C GLY A 48 34.65 -25.94 -26.04
N VAL A 49 35.35 -24.82 -26.08
CA VAL A 49 36.43 -24.54 -27.04
C VAL A 49 37.76 -24.63 -26.27
N PRO A 50 38.80 -25.32 -26.77
CA PRO A 50 40.06 -25.50 -26.05
C PRO A 50 40.96 -24.27 -26.12
N GLY A 51 41.81 -24.10 -25.11
CA GLY A 51 42.91 -23.13 -25.10
C GLY A 51 44.28 -23.79 -25.22
N THR A 52 45.28 -22.98 -25.55
CA THR A 52 46.72 -23.29 -25.56
C THR A 52 47.51 -22.00 -25.24
N PRO A 53 48.79 -22.06 -24.80
CA PRO A 53 49.15 -21.39 -23.55
C PRO A 53 50.44 -20.52 -23.60
N GLU A 54 50.93 -20.17 -22.40
CA GLU A 54 52.29 -19.71 -22.04
C GLU A 54 52.73 -18.27 -22.38
N GLY A 55 53.50 -17.67 -21.46
CA GLY A 55 54.05 -16.31 -21.56
C GLY A 55 54.26 -15.61 -20.22
N SER A 56 55.14 -16.14 -19.36
CA SER A 56 55.47 -15.60 -18.04
C SER A 56 56.70 -14.65 -18.05
N ARG A 57 57.00 -14.03 -16.88
CA ARG A 57 58.17 -13.16 -16.53
C ARG A 57 57.99 -11.65 -16.77
N GLU A 58 58.57 -10.73 -15.97
CA GLU A 58 59.13 -10.82 -14.61
C GLU A 58 59.08 -9.43 -13.93
N SER A 59 59.34 -9.40 -12.63
CA SER A 59 59.54 -8.19 -11.82
C SER A 59 60.80 -7.40 -12.24
N ASP A 60 60.85 -6.08 -12.03
CA ASP A 60 61.73 -5.53 -10.97
C ASP A 60 61.54 -4.03 -10.69
N ALA A 61 62.07 -3.58 -9.55
CA ALA A 61 62.00 -2.20 -9.08
C ALA A 61 63.35 -1.45 -9.22
N MET A 62 63.32 -0.12 -9.44
CA MET A 62 64.42 0.76 -9.03
C MET A 62 63.96 2.22 -8.83
N GLN A 63 64.52 2.88 -7.82
CA GLN A 63 64.29 4.30 -7.52
C GLN A 63 65.22 5.21 -8.35
N THR A 64 64.84 6.48 -8.58
CA THR A 64 65.66 7.66 -8.19
C THR A 64 64.93 9.00 -8.37
N LYS A 65 65.20 9.94 -7.45
CA LYS A 65 64.87 11.39 -7.46
C LYS A 65 66.08 12.18 -8.07
N PRO A 66 66.15 13.55 -8.17
CA PRO A 66 65.33 14.60 -7.56
C PRO A 66 64.90 15.79 -8.49
N ALA A 67 64.22 16.78 -7.90
CA ALA A 67 63.77 18.07 -8.49
C ALA A 67 64.87 19.19 -8.41
N PRO A 68 64.64 20.47 -8.81
CA PRO A 68 63.75 21.46 -8.12
C PRO A 68 62.96 22.40 -9.11
N GLY A 69 62.11 23.37 -8.73
CA GLY A 69 61.56 23.80 -7.41
C GLY A 69 60.89 25.21 -7.47
N GLY A 70 60.22 25.63 -6.39
CA GLY A 70 59.69 27.00 -6.15
C GLY A 70 58.26 27.29 -6.66
N ARG A 71 57.38 28.03 -5.96
CA ARG A 71 57.46 28.72 -4.64
C ARG A 71 56.10 28.70 -3.91
N GLU A 72 56.15 28.82 -2.59
CA GLU A 72 55.02 28.98 -1.67
C GLU A 72 54.66 30.46 -1.45
N GLU A 73 53.46 30.74 -0.90
CA GLU A 73 53.38 31.46 0.39
C GLU A 73 52.04 31.20 1.11
N HIS A 74 52.11 31.06 2.43
CA HIS A 74 51.01 30.80 3.37
C HIS A 74 51.26 31.61 4.64
N VAL A 75 50.22 32.23 5.22
CA VAL A 75 50.33 32.91 6.53
C VAL A 75 49.10 32.60 7.39
N ASP A 76 49.33 31.86 8.47
CA ASP A 76 48.43 31.73 9.62
C ASP A 76 48.53 32.94 10.55
N HIS A 77 47.47 33.25 11.30
CA HIS A 77 47.61 33.61 12.71
C HIS A 77 46.32 33.38 13.53
N ARG A 78 46.52 33.10 14.83
CA ARG A 78 45.56 32.48 15.76
C ARG A 78 45.54 33.24 17.09
N THR A 79 44.42 33.87 17.50
CA THR A 79 44.14 34.09 18.94
C THR A 79 42.68 34.46 19.34
N LYS A 80 42.19 33.71 20.33
CA LYS A 80 41.30 34.05 21.48
C LYS A 80 40.42 35.34 21.54
N ALA A 81 39.13 35.07 21.79
CA ALA A 81 38.33 35.42 23.00
C ALA A 81 37.56 36.77 23.17
N ALA A 82 36.43 36.63 23.90
CA ALA A 82 35.60 37.62 24.61
C ALA A 82 34.61 38.53 23.81
N GLY A 83 33.36 38.61 24.33
CA GLY A 83 32.42 39.74 24.10
C GLY A 83 32.53 40.76 25.25
N PRO A 84 31.50 41.59 25.60
CA PRO A 84 30.09 41.57 25.15
C PRO A 84 29.46 42.97 24.87
N ALA A 85 28.10 43.03 24.78
CA ALA A 85 27.22 44.23 24.71
C ALA A 85 27.31 45.05 23.39
N THR A 86 26.31 45.82 22.92
CA THR A 86 25.01 46.38 23.38
C THR A 86 23.96 46.29 22.24
N GLY A 87 22.63 46.46 22.37
CA GLY A 87 21.82 46.88 23.51
C GLY A 87 21.14 48.25 23.33
N THR A 88 20.07 48.37 22.51
CA THR A 88 19.12 49.51 22.50
C THR A 88 17.74 49.08 22.00
N GLY A 89 16.67 49.45 22.69
CA GLY A 89 15.28 49.05 22.34
C GLY A 89 14.29 49.27 23.48
N THR A 90 14.08 50.53 23.88
CA THR A 90 13.31 50.94 25.06
C THR A 90 11.79 50.78 24.89
N GLY A 91 11.10 50.25 25.91
CA GLY A 91 9.63 50.29 26.04
C GLY A 91 9.22 49.90 27.47
N ALA A 92 8.49 50.75 28.18
CA ALA A 92 8.39 50.70 29.65
C ALA A 92 6.95 50.52 30.19
N GLY A 93 6.86 49.94 31.40
CA GLY A 93 5.67 49.96 32.27
C GLY A 93 4.68 48.81 32.05
N THR A 94 4.04 48.23 33.06
CA THR A 94 4.08 48.43 34.53
C THR A 94 3.73 47.11 35.22
N GLY A 95 4.32 46.78 36.38
CA GLY A 95 4.09 45.51 37.08
C GLY A 95 3.35 45.63 38.42
N THR A 96 2.91 44.48 38.97
CA THR A 96 2.49 44.30 40.38
C THR A 96 2.72 42.85 40.82
N GLY A 97 3.26 42.63 42.04
CA GLY A 97 3.18 41.40 42.88
C GLY A 97 3.53 40.04 42.23
N ALA A 98 4.66 39.36 42.46
CA ALA A 98 5.35 39.00 43.72
C ALA A 98 4.59 38.01 44.63
N ASP A 99 4.96 36.72 44.57
CA ASP A 99 5.05 35.84 45.74
C ASP A 99 6.24 34.85 45.59
N ARG A 100 6.74 34.26 46.68
CA ARG A 100 8.08 33.66 46.78
C ARG A 100 8.14 32.16 47.14
N GLY A 101 8.69 31.39 46.21
CA GLY A 101 9.61 30.25 46.45
C GLY A 101 9.01 28.94 47.01
N PRO A 102 9.88 27.95 47.35
CA PRO A 102 11.29 27.78 47.00
C PRO A 102 11.55 26.54 46.10
N GLY A 103 12.76 26.42 45.53
CA GLY A 103 13.07 25.39 44.53
C GLY A 103 13.55 24.03 45.06
N ALA A 104 13.58 23.04 44.17
CA ALA A 104 14.31 21.78 44.31
C ALA A 104 14.99 21.45 42.97
N GLY A 105 16.18 20.83 43.02
CA GLY A 105 17.12 20.82 41.89
C GLY A 105 16.75 19.94 40.70
N ILE A 106 17.24 20.34 39.51
CA ILE A 106 17.18 19.54 38.29
C ILE A 106 18.17 18.37 38.42
N GLY A 107 17.66 17.20 38.80
CA GLY A 107 18.37 15.94 38.71
C GLY A 107 18.30 15.39 37.28
N THR A 108 19.44 15.28 36.61
CA THR A 108 19.56 14.63 35.30
C THR A 108 19.29 13.12 35.41
N GLY A 109 18.08 12.69 35.04
CA GLY A 109 17.69 11.29 34.93
C GLY A 109 17.48 10.87 33.48
N SER A 110 18.50 10.31 32.83
CA SER A 110 18.34 9.62 31.55
C SER A 110 17.60 8.31 31.76
N GLY A 111 16.55 8.05 30.99
CA GLY A 111 15.68 6.90 31.19
C GLY A 111 14.54 6.83 30.18
N ASN A 112 14.87 6.76 28.89
CA ASN A 112 13.88 6.67 27.82
C ASN A 112 13.27 5.26 27.77
N GLY A 113 12.18 5.05 28.52
CA GLY A 113 11.43 3.79 28.61
C GLY A 113 10.01 3.94 28.06
N THR A 114 9.82 3.57 26.80
CA THR A 114 8.57 3.79 26.05
C THR A 114 7.40 2.97 26.62
N GLY A 115 6.26 3.62 26.89
CA GLY A 115 4.95 2.94 26.96
C GLY A 115 4.64 2.10 28.21
N GLY A 116 5.32 2.31 29.34
CA GLY A 116 4.97 1.63 30.59
C GLY A 116 3.55 1.96 31.06
N PHE A 117 2.71 0.94 31.30
CA PHE A 117 1.36 1.10 31.88
C PHE A 117 1.42 1.88 33.20
N VAL A 118 1.09 3.18 33.15
CA VAL A 118 0.91 4.02 34.33
C VAL A 118 -0.25 3.48 35.16
N PHE A 119 -0.15 3.56 36.49
CA PHE A 119 -1.27 3.23 37.38
C PHE A 119 -2.26 4.40 37.36
N SER A 120 -3.49 4.12 36.94
CA SER A 120 -4.61 5.05 37.09
C SER A 120 -5.12 5.03 38.54
N GLU A 121 -5.82 6.07 38.98
CA GLU A 121 -6.57 6.06 40.25
C GLU A 121 -7.48 4.82 40.36
N ALA A 122 -8.09 4.40 39.25
CA ALA A 122 -8.88 3.17 39.17
C ALA A 122 -8.07 1.88 39.46
N ASP A 123 -6.77 1.85 39.14
CA ASP A 123 -5.89 0.73 39.51
C ASP A 123 -5.55 0.76 41.02
N GLU A 124 -5.48 1.94 41.64
CA GLU A 124 -5.29 2.06 43.08
C GLU A 124 -6.50 1.60 43.89
N GLU A 125 -7.71 1.98 43.47
CA GLU A 125 -8.94 1.53 44.12
C GLU A 125 -9.07 0.01 44.08
N ARG A 126 -8.81 -0.60 42.92
CA ARG A 126 -8.75 -2.07 42.75
C ARG A 126 -7.72 -2.69 43.69
N ARG A 127 -6.52 -2.11 43.81
CA ARG A 127 -5.49 -2.55 44.76
C ARG A 127 -5.95 -2.46 46.22
N ARG A 128 -6.69 -1.41 46.62
CA ARG A 128 -7.29 -1.30 47.96
C ARG A 128 -8.31 -2.42 48.18
N GLY A 129 -9.14 -2.74 47.19
CA GLY A 129 -10.05 -3.89 47.20
C GLY A 129 -9.34 -5.23 47.38
N VAL A 130 -8.28 -5.50 46.61
CA VAL A 130 -7.46 -6.72 46.74
C VAL A 130 -6.80 -6.81 48.11
N ARG A 131 -6.29 -5.70 48.68
CA ARG A 131 -5.72 -5.69 50.04
C ARG A 131 -6.74 -6.07 51.11
N ARG A 132 -7.96 -5.50 51.06
CA ARG A 132 -9.06 -5.85 51.98
C ARG A 132 -9.41 -7.34 51.88
N MET A 133 -9.56 -7.86 50.66
CA MET A 133 -9.91 -9.28 50.49
C MET A 133 -8.78 -10.22 50.96
N LYS A 134 -7.51 -9.85 50.74
CA LYS A 134 -6.35 -10.59 51.28
C LYS A 134 -6.32 -10.58 52.82
N THR A 135 -6.70 -9.48 53.48
CA THR A 135 -6.84 -9.46 54.94
C THR A 135 -7.98 -10.36 55.42
N THR A 136 -9.13 -10.38 54.74
CA THR A 136 -10.25 -11.27 55.08
C THR A 136 -9.88 -12.74 54.93
N ALA A 137 -9.30 -13.15 53.78
CA ALA A 137 -8.90 -14.53 53.54
C ALA A 137 -7.79 -15.01 54.48
N THR A 138 -6.86 -14.12 54.86
CA THR A 138 -5.81 -14.44 55.85
C THR A 138 -6.38 -14.49 57.27
N GLY A 139 -7.34 -13.62 57.61
CA GLY A 139 -8.08 -13.69 58.88
C GLY A 139 -8.88 -14.99 59.02
N LEU A 140 -9.50 -15.47 57.95
CA LEU A 140 -10.20 -16.76 57.93
C LEU A 140 -9.23 -17.94 58.14
N LEU A 141 -8.07 -17.93 57.50
CA LEU A 141 -7.02 -18.94 57.74
C LEU A 141 -6.56 -18.93 59.21
N MET A 142 -6.31 -17.76 59.78
CA MET A 142 -5.93 -17.62 61.20
C MET A 142 -7.05 -18.08 62.15
N LEU A 143 -8.31 -17.82 61.82
CA LEU A 143 -9.47 -18.30 62.58
C LEU A 143 -9.55 -19.83 62.56
N VAL A 144 -9.42 -20.46 61.38
CA VAL A 144 -9.45 -21.93 61.26
C VAL A 144 -8.24 -22.57 61.94
N ALA A 145 -7.06 -21.95 61.88
CA ALA A 145 -5.90 -22.39 62.63
C ALA A 145 -6.09 -22.29 64.15
N LEU A 146 -6.72 -21.20 64.64
CA LEU A 146 -7.07 -21.05 66.05
C LEU A 146 -8.10 -22.10 66.47
N VAL A 147 -9.13 -22.37 65.67
CA VAL A 147 -10.11 -23.43 65.93
C VAL A 147 -9.40 -24.78 66.04
N TYR A 148 -8.54 -25.14 65.09
CA TYR A 148 -7.76 -26.38 65.12
C TYR A 148 -6.94 -26.53 66.41
N VAL A 149 -6.22 -25.48 66.84
CA VAL A 149 -5.44 -25.49 68.08
C VAL A 149 -6.33 -25.64 69.31
N LEU A 150 -7.45 -24.91 69.38
CA LEU A 150 -8.39 -24.97 70.50
C LEU A 150 -9.11 -26.32 70.59
N THR A 151 -9.52 -26.91 69.47
CA THR A 151 -10.14 -28.25 69.45
C THR A 151 -9.14 -29.33 69.80
N THR A 152 -7.90 -29.22 69.33
CA THR A 152 -6.82 -30.15 69.70
C THR A 152 -6.54 -30.07 71.20
N TRP A 153 -6.47 -28.87 71.78
CA TRP A 153 -6.30 -28.71 73.23
C TRP A 153 -7.50 -29.23 74.02
N ALA A 154 -8.73 -28.98 73.55
CA ALA A 154 -9.95 -29.48 74.18
C ALA A 154 -10.03 -31.01 74.16
N GLU A 155 -9.67 -31.65 73.04
CA GLU A 155 -9.59 -33.12 72.90
C GLU A 155 -8.60 -33.71 73.92
N HIS A 156 -7.41 -33.10 74.08
CA HIS A 156 -6.43 -33.50 75.10
C HIS A 156 -6.90 -33.21 76.54
N ALA A 157 -7.76 -32.22 76.75
CA ALA A 157 -8.37 -31.90 78.04
C ALA A 157 -9.62 -32.75 78.37
N GLY A 158 -9.97 -33.73 77.53
CA GLY A 158 -11.09 -34.64 77.75
C GLY A 158 -12.45 -34.14 77.26
N ALA A 159 -12.48 -33.17 76.32
CA ALA A 159 -13.71 -32.80 75.64
C ALA A 159 -14.26 -33.98 74.81
N GLY A 160 -15.58 -34.16 74.80
CA GLY A 160 -16.24 -35.29 74.16
C GLY A 160 -16.06 -35.36 72.64
N ALA A 161 -16.49 -36.48 72.05
CA ALA A 161 -16.21 -36.88 70.66
C ALA A 161 -16.47 -35.83 69.57
N TRP A 162 -17.32 -34.83 69.81
CA TRP A 162 -17.53 -33.69 68.89
C TRP A 162 -16.24 -32.91 68.57
N ALA A 163 -15.27 -32.88 69.49
CA ALA A 163 -14.01 -32.16 69.30
C ALA A 163 -13.20 -32.69 68.09
N GLY A 164 -13.17 -34.01 67.88
CA GLY A 164 -12.47 -34.64 66.76
C GLY A 164 -13.05 -34.28 65.39
N TYR A 165 -14.39 -34.19 65.29
CA TYR A 165 -15.07 -33.75 64.06
C TYR A 165 -14.69 -32.32 63.68
N VAL A 166 -14.67 -31.40 64.65
CA VAL A 166 -14.30 -30.00 64.42
C VAL A 166 -12.80 -29.87 64.16
N ARG A 167 -11.95 -30.67 64.83
CA ARG A 167 -10.50 -30.71 64.55
C ARG A 167 -10.24 -31.14 63.11
N ALA A 168 -10.81 -32.26 62.66
CA ALA A 168 -10.59 -32.76 61.29
C ALA A 168 -11.11 -31.79 60.22
N ALA A 169 -12.24 -31.13 60.47
CA ALA A 169 -12.73 -30.05 59.62
C ALA A 169 -11.76 -28.85 59.60
N ALA A 170 -11.27 -28.41 60.76
CA ALA A 170 -10.33 -27.29 60.83
C ALA A 170 -8.96 -27.61 60.20
N GLU A 171 -8.48 -28.84 60.38
CA GLU A 171 -7.23 -29.36 59.80
C GLU A 171 -7.30 -29.35 58.27
N ALA A 172 -8.32 -30.00 57.68
CA ALA A 172 -8.48 -30.05 56.23
C ALA A 172 -8.84 -28.68 55.62
N GLY A 173 -9.60 -27.84 56.32
CA GLY A 173 -9.86 -26.46 55.92
C GLY A 173 -8.60 -25.60 55.90
N MET A 174 -7.72 -25.75 56.89
CA MET A 174 -6.41 -25.09 56.91
C MET A 174 -5.53 -25.56 55.74
N VAL A 175 -5.47 -26.87 55.49
CA VAL A 175 -4.69 -27.45 54.38
C VAL A 175 -5.19 -26.95 53.02
N GLY A 176 -6.52 -26.93 52.79
CA GLY A 176 -7.11 -26.36 51.56
C GLY A 176 -6.76 -24.88 51.37
N ALA A 177 -6.90 -24.08 52.42
CA ALA A 177 -6.57 -22.64 52.41
C ALA A 177 -5.07 -22.33 52.20
N LEU A 178 -4.19 -23.26 52.56
CA LEU A 178 -2.74 -23.22 52.30
C LEU A 178 -2.38 -23.69 50.88
N ALA A 179 -3.04 -24.73 50.37
CA ALA A 179 -2.85 -25.21 49.00
C ALA A 179 -3.24 -24.13 47.97
N ASP A 180 -4.41 -23.50 48.14
CA ASP A 180 -4.85 -22.39 47.29
C ASP A 180 -3.94 -21.16 47.42
N TRP A 181 -3.44 -20.87 48.62
CA TRP A 181 -2.44 -19.81 48.80
C TRP A 181 -1.17 -20.08 47.99
N PHE A 182 -0.67 -21.31 48.02
CA PHE A 182 0.50 -21.71 47.24
C PHE A 182 0.23 -21.59 45.74
N ALA A 183 -0.89 -22.14 45.24
CA ALA A 183 -1.25 -22.09 43.83
C ALA A 183 -1.42 -20.67 43.29
N VAL A 184 -2.18 -19.81 43.99
CA VAL A 184 -2.37 -18.40 43.61
C VAL A 184 -1.05 -17.63 43.70
N THR A 185 -0.22 -17.88 44.72
CA THR A 185 1.09 -17.22 44.82
C THR A 185 2.00 -17.63 43.67
N ALA A 186 2.07 -18.94 43.37
CA ALA A 186 2.87 -19.49 42.27
C ALA A 186 2.43 -19.03 40.87
N LEU A 187 1.19 -18.57 40.70
CA LEU A 187 0.74 -17.97 39.44
C LEU A 187 1.42 -16.62 39.17
N PHE A 188 1.58 -15.76 40.18
CA PHE A 188 2.07 -14.39 40.02
C PHE A 188 3.52 -14.16 40.46
N ARG A 189 4.02 -14.93 41.43
CA ARG A 189 5.29 -14.71 42.14
C ARG A 189 5.94 -16.04 42.55
N ARG A 190 7.16 -15.97 43.09
CA ARG A 190 7.82 -17.12 43.72
C ARG A 190 7.40 -17.22 45.20
N PRO A 191 6.81 -18.34 45.66
CA PRO A 191 6.41 -18.50 47.06
C PRO A 191 7.63 -18.44 47.98
N LEU A 192 7.52 -17.68 49.07
CA LEU A 192 8.61 -17.39 50.02
C LEU A 192 9.90 -16.80 49.38
N GLY A 193 9.85 -16.35 48.12
CA GLY A 193 11.01 -15.89 47.37
C GLY A 193 11.94 -17.00 46.85
N LEU A 194 11.63 -18.27 47.11
CA LEU A 194 12.49 -19.40 46.74
C LEU A 194 12.41 -19.72 45.23
N PRO A 195 13.53 -20.09 44.57
CA PRO A 195 13.56 -20.44 43.15
C PRO A 195 12.99 -21.85 42.89
N ILE A 196 11.72 -22.07 43.23
CA ILE A 196 11.02 -23.32 42.95
C ILE A 196 10.69 -23.39 41.44
N PRO A 197 11.03 -24.47 40.73
CA PRO A 197 10.70 -24.62 39.32
C PRO A 197 9.18 -24.60 39.10
N HIS A 198 8.74 -24.08 37.94
CA HIS A 198 7.32 -23.92 37.58
C HIS A 198 6.50 -22.96 38.48
N THR A 199 7.15 -22.03 39.19
CA THR A 199 6.48 -20.92 39.90
C THR A 199 6.69 -19.59 39.20
N ALA A 200 5.93 -18.57 39.61
CA ALA A 200 5.77 -17.30 38.89
C ALA A 200 5.36 -17.50 37.41
N ILE A 201 4.29 -18.28 37.18
CA ILE A 201 3.89 -18.74 35.84
C ILE A 201 3.61 -17.57 34.89
N ILE A 202 2.83 -16.56 35.31
CA ILE A 202 2.47 -15.41 34.45
C ILE A 202 3.70 -14.62 33.97
N PRO A 203 4.59 -14.12 34.85
CA PRO A 203 5.78 -13.39 34.38
C PRO A 203 6.73 -14.30 33.58
N THR A 204 6.90 -15.57 33.97
CA THR A 204 7.80 -16.51 33.26
C THR A 204 7.28 -16.90 31.87
N LYS A 205 5.96 -16.91 31.66
CA LYS A 205 5.32 -17.24 30.38
C LYS A 205 4.77 -16.03 29.62
N LYS A 206 5.13 -14.80 30.01
CA LYS A 206 4.64 -13.55 29.39
C LYS A 206 4.69 -13.60 27.86
N ASP A 207 5.84 -13.99 27.31
CA ASP A 207 6.06 -13.95 25.86
C ASP A 207 5.27 -15.03 25.13
N GLN A 208 5.15 -16.23 25.71
CA GLN A 208 4.27 -17.31 25.22
C GLN A 208 2.81 -16.86 25.20
N LEU A 209 2.35 -16.17 26.25
CA LEU A 209 1.00 -15.58 26.31
C LEU A 209 0.82 -14.46 25.29
N GLY A 210 1.87 -13.68 24.99
CA GLY A 210 1.89 -12.67 23.94
C GLY A 210 1.71 -13.25 22.54
N VAL A 211 2.46 -14.31 22.21
CA VAL A 211 2.33 -15.05 20.94
C VAL A 211 0.91 -15.59 20.79
N SER A 212 0.41 -16.34 21.77
CA SER A 212 -0.94 -16.92 21.69
C SER A 212 -2.06 -15.87 21.67
N LEU A 213 -1.85 -14.69 22.28
CA LEU A 213 -2.79 -13.57 22.15
C LEU A 213 -2.74 -12.95 20.75
N GLY A 214 -1.55 -12.81 20.16
CA GLY A 214 -1.37 -12.38 18.77
C GLY A 214 -2.06 -13.32 17.78
N GLU A 215 -1.80 -14.62 17.89
CA GLU A 215 -2.46 -15.67 17.11
C GLU A 215 -3.99 -15.61 17.27
N PHE A 216 -4.48 -15.56 18.51
CA PHE A 216 -5.92 -15.49 18.80
C PHE A 216 -6.58 -14.26 18.18
N VAL A 217 -5.96 -13.07 18.28
CA VAL A 217 -6.46 -11.84 17.64
C VAL A 217 -6.44 -11.98 16.11
N GLY A 218 -5.34 -12.53 15.56
CA GLY A 218 -5.20 -12.79 14.14
C GLY A 218 -6.24 -13.75 13.58
N GLU A 219 -6.64 -14.79 14.30
CA GLU A 219 -7.66 -15.77 13.88
C GLU A 219 -9.09 -15.28 14.09
N ASN A 220 -9.38 -14.68 15.25
CA ASN A 220 -10.76 -14.42 15.66
C ASN A 220 -11.26 -13.01 15.31
N PHE A 221 -10.36 -12.03 15.16
CA PHE A 221 -10.72 -10.63 14.91
C PHE A 221 -10.26 -10.13 13.54
N LEU A 222 -9.18 -10.70 12.98
CA LEU A 222 -8.66 -10.37 11.65
C LEU A 222 -9.07 -11.38 10.55
N SER A 223 -10.05 -12.24 10.81
CA SER A 223 -10.59 -13.12 9.76
C SER A 223 -11.42 -12.31 8.75
N PRO A 224 -11.33 -12.62 7.44
CA PRO A 224 -12.05 -11.89 6.40
C PRO A 224 -13.55 -11.77 6.70
N ASP A 225 -14.21 -12.85 7.10
CA ASP A 225 -15.66 -12.88 7.25
C ASP A 225 -16.15 -12.08 8.47
N VAL A 226 -15.35 -12.02 9.55
CA VAL A 226 -15.63 -11.13 10.69
C VAL A 226 -15.47 -9.67 10.27
N VAL A 227 -14.39 -9.33 9.55
CA VAL A 227 -14.14 -7.97 9.04
C VAL A 227 -15.27 -7.53 8.11
N ARG A 228 -15.65 -8.36 7.13
CA ARG A 228 -16.78 -8.12 6.21
C ARG A 228 -18.08 -7.85 6.95
N THR A 229 -18.44 -8.75 7.86
CA THR A 229 -19.69 -8.64 8.64
C THR A 229 -19.72 -7.36 9.48
N ARG A 230 -18.57 -6.96 10.04
CA ARG A 230 -18.45 -5.71 10.82
C ARG A 230 -18.49 -4.46 9.94
N LEU A 231 -17.88 -4.48 8.75
CA LEU A 231 -17.97 -3.37 7.80
C LEU A 231 -19.41 -3.16 7.33
N HIS A 232 -20.08 -4.22 6.85
CA HIS A 232 -21.48 -4.14 6.43
C HIS A 232 -22.43 -3.63 7.53
N ALA A 233 -22.19 -4.01 8.79
CA ALA A 233 -22.98 -3.54 9.93
C ALA A 233 -22.79 -2.04 10.26
N LEU A 234 -21.75 -1.39 9.73
CA LEU A 234 -21.49 0.03 9.92
C LEU A 234 -22.19 0.91 8.88
N GLY A 235 -22.55 0.37 7.71
CA GLY A 235 -23.23 1.13 6.63
C GLY A 235 -22.39 2.31 6.15
N ILE A 236 -21.13 2.04 5.79
CA ILE A 236 -20.09 3.06 5.59
C ILE A 236 -20.43 3.94 4.38
N GLY A 237 -20.94 3.36 3.30
CA GLY A 237 -21.32 4.08 2.07
C GLY A 237 -22.33 5.20 2.34
N GLY A 238 -23.42 4.90 3.03
CA GLY A 238 -24.46 5.89 3.35
C GLY A 238 -23.94 7.01 4.27
N ARG A 239 -23.14 6.67 5.29
CA ARG A 239 -22.53 7.66 6.20
C ARG A 239 -21.53 8.57 5.49
N LEU A 240 -20.66 8.01 4.66
CA LEU A 240 -19.73 8.77 3.82
C LEU A 240 -20.48 9.67 2.83
N GLY A 241 -21.57 9.18 2.23
CA GLY A 241 -22.43 9.96 1.34
C GLY A 241 -23.02 11.19 2.03
N SER A 242 -23.68 10.99 3.18
CA SER A 242 -24.26 12.10 3.97
C SER A 242 -23.20 13.09 4.47
N TRP A 243 -22.02 12.61 4.84
CA TRP A 243 -20.91 13.45 5.30
C TRP A 243 -20.34 14.28 4.15
N LEU A 244 -20.09 13.67 2.98
CA LEU A 244 -19.52 14.34 1.81
C LEU A 244 -20.51 15.28 1.10
N ALA A 245 -21.82 15.09 1.29
CA ALA A 245 -22.87 15.99 0.81
C ALA A 245 -22.86 17.36 1.52
N GLU A 246 -22.19 17.50 2.66
CA GLU A 246 -22.09 18.75 3.39
C GLU A 246 -20.96 19.64 2.84
N PRO A 247 -21.23 20.93 2.48
CA PRO A 247 -20.25 21.83 1.89
C PRO A 247 -18.92 21.93 2.65
N ALA A 248 -18.98 22.03 3.98
CA ALA A 248 -17.78 22.15 4.82
C ALA A 248 -16.88 20.90 4.79
N HIS A 249 -17.45 19.72 4.57
CA HIS A 249 -16.71 18.47 4.46
C HIS A 249 -16.13 18.29 3.05
N ALA A 250 -16.90 18.60 2.00
CA ALA A 250 -16.39 18.64 0.64
C ALA A 250 -15.23 19.64 0.47
N ASP A 251 -15.28 20.81 1.14
CA ASP A 251 -14.19 21.79 1.17
C ASP A 251 -12.92 21.23 1.81
N ARG A 252 -13.04 20.63 3.01
CA ARG A 252 -11.91 19.98 3.70
C ARG A 252 -11.28 18.89 2.84
N VAL A 253 -12.09 17.96 2.30
CA VAL A 253 -11.60 16.89 1.42
C VAL A 253 -10.90 17.46 0.19
N THR A 254 -11.43 18.53 -0.41
CA THR A 254 -10.80 19.18 -1.57
C THR A 254 -9.46 19.81 -1.21
N ALA A 255 -9.34 20.47 -0.05
CA ALA A 255 -8.10 21.08 0.42
C ALA A 255 -7.02 20.05 0.79
N GLU A 256 -7.41 18.95 1.45
CA GLU A 256 -6.52 17.82 1.74
C GLU A 256 -6.07 17.10 0.47
N LEU A 257 -6.98 16.86 -0.49
CA LEU A 257 -6.63 16.29 -1.80
C LEU A 257 -5.67 17.19 -2.59
N ALA A 258 -5.89 18.51 -2.60
CA ALA A 258 -4.97 19.44 -3.24
C ALA A 258 -3.58 19.42 -2.58
N THR A 259 -3.52 19.31 -1.25
CA THR A 259 -2.27 19.23 -0.49
C THR A 259 -1.53 17.90 -0.66
N ALA A 260 -2.26 16.79 -0.66
CA ALA A 260 -1.72 15.47 -0.96
C ALA A 260 -1.23 15.36 -2.41
N LEU A 261 -1.97 15.90 -3.38
CA LEU A 261 -1.57 15.96 -4.79
C LEU A 261 -0.30 16.81 -4.96
N ARG A 262 -0.22 17.97 -4.32
CA ARG A 262 0.99 18.81 -4.31
C ARG A 262 2.17 18.05 -3.74
N GLY A 263 2.02 17.43 -2.57
CA GLY A 263 3.07 16.63 -1.91
C GLY A 263 3.54 15.47 -2.77
N ALA A 264 2.62 14.71 -3.38
CA ALA A 264 2.96 13.63 -4.30
C ALA A 264 3.71 14.15 -5.53
N LEU A 265 3.23 15.23 -6.17
CA LEU A 265 3.86 15.82 -7.35
C LEU A 265 5.22 16.47 -7.05
N THR A 266 5.50 16.94 -5.83
CA THR A 266 6.82 17.47 -5.46
C THR A 266 7.81 16.41 -5.03
N VAL A 267 7.36 15.30 -4.42
CA VAL A 267 8.21 14.16 -4.04
C VAL A 267 8.60 13.31 -5.26
N LEU A 268 7.72 13.21 -6.26
CA LEU A 268 8.02 12.55 -7.53
C LEU A 268 9.05 13.36 -8.33
N ARG A 269 10.16 12.71 -8.69
CA ARG A 269 11.18 13.25 -9.59
C ARG A 269 10.65 13.32 -11.01
N ASP A 270 10.86 14.46 -11.68
CA ASP A 270 10.44 14.66 -13.06
C ASP A 270 11.02 13.62 -14.01
N SER A 271 12.32 13.29 -13.88
CA SER A 271 13.00 12.29 -14.70
C SER A 271 12.30 10.94 -14.70
N ASP A 272 11.84 10.51 -13.54
CA ASP A 272 11.34 9.16 -13.31
C ASP A 272 9.91 9.05 -13.86
N VAL A 273 9.11 10.11 -13.71
CA VAL A 273 7.77 10.19 -14.30
C VAL A 273 7.83 10.44 -15.82
N GLN A 274 8.75 11.27 -16.31
CA GLN A 274 8.98 11.48 -17.74
C GLN A 274 9.34 10.17 -18.44
N ALA A 275 10.22 9.35 -17.87
CA ALA A 275 10.55 8.04 -18.41
C ALA A 275 9.33 7.10 -18.48
N VAL A 276 8.54 7.01 -17.40
CA VAL A 276 7.33 6.16 -17.36
C VAL A 276 6.24 6.66 -18.31
N VAL A 277 6.02 7.98 -18.40
CA VAL A 277 5.03 8.59 -19.29
C VAL A 277 5.46 8.48 -20.76
N GLY A 278 6.73 8.72 -21.07
CA GLY A 278 7.31 8.54 -22.40
C GLY A 278 7.21 7.09 -22.88
N GLU A 279 7.57 6.14 -22.03
CA GLU A 279 7.40 4.70 -22.29
C GLU A 279 5.92 4.32 -22.48
N ALA A 280 5.02 4.81 -21.63
CA ALA A 280 3.58 4.52 -21.75
C ALA A 280 2.96 5.10 -23.03
N ILE A 281 3.33 6.33 -23.41
CA ILE A 281 2.90 6.98 -24.66
C ILE A 281 3.47 6.22 -25.87
N THR A 282 4.77 5.92 -25.86
CA THR A 282 5.46 5.20 -26.94
C THR A 282 4.82 3.83 -27.15
N ARG A 283 4.67 3.02 -26.09
CA ARG A 283 4.00 1.72 -26.11
C ARG A 283 2.55 1.81 -26.59
N ARG A 284 1.80 2.84 -26.19
CA ARG A 284 0.41 3.06 -26.62
C ARG A 284 0.30 3.48 -28.09
N ALA A 285 1.31 4.18 -28.60
CA ALA A 285 1.42 4.59 -30.00
C ALA A 285 1.93 3.45 -30.89
N GLU A 286 2.86 2.61 -30.42
CA GLU A 286 3.33 1.42 -31.12
C GLU A 286 2.22 0.38 -31.29
N THR A 287 1.45 0.09 -30.24
CA THR A 287 0.33 -0.86 -30.26
C THR A 287 -0.90 -0.37 -31.05
N ALA A 288 -0.99 0.92 -31.35
CA ALA A 288 -2.04 1.46 -32.22
C ALA A 288 -1.54 1.51 -33.68
N GLU A 289 -2.20 0.78 -34.57
CA GLU A 289 -2.04 1.02 -36.01
C GLU A 289 -2.66 2.37 -36.38
N ILE A 290 -1.86 3.25 -36.98
CA ILE A 290 -2.29 4.59 -37.40
C ILE A 290 -2.55 4.64 -38.91
N ALA A 291 -1.93 3.76 -39.70
CA ALA A 291 -1.99 3.82 -41.16
C ALA A 291 -3.43 3.84 -41.73
N PRO A 292 -4.39 2.99 -41.28
CA PRO A 292 -5.77 3.06 -41.79
C PRO A 292 -6.51 4.35 -41.39
N GLY A 293 -6.17 4.93 -40.23
CA GLY A 293 -6.74 6.21 -39.78
C GLY A 293 -6.21 7.40 -40.57
N ILE A 294 -4.91 7.38 -40.90
CA ILE A 294 -4.27 8.36 -41.79
C ILE A 294 -4.88 8.23 -43.19
N GLY A 295 -5.02 7.01 -43.72
CA GLY A 295 -5.64 6.74 -45.03
C GLY A 295 -7.03 7.37 -45.17
N LYS A 296 -7.95 7.09 -44.22
CA LYS A 296 -9.30 7.70 -44.21
C LYS A 296 -9.29 9.21 -44.11
N THR A 297 -8.35 9.77 -43.36
CA THR A 297 -8.24 11.23 -43.20
C THR A 297 -7.71 11.87 -44.48
N LEU A 298 -6.71 11.25 -45.12
CA LEU A 298 -6.15 11.69 -46.38
C LEU A 298 -7.15 11.57 -47.53
N GLU A 299 -7.84 10.43 -47.65
CA GLU A 299 -8.93 10.20 -48.62
C GLU A 299 -9.97 11.33 -48.56
N ARG A 300 -10.43 11.67 -47.34
CA ARG A 300 -11.37 12.76 -47.13
C ARG A 300 -10.79 14.12 -47.52
N VAL A 301 -9.57 14.43 -47.13
CA VAL A 301 -8.90 15.71 -47.49
C VAL A 301 -8.72 15.84 -49.00
N VAL A 302 -8.44 14.75 -49.71
CA VAL A 302 -8.29 14.72 -51.17
C VAL A 302 -9.64 14.85 -51.87
N ALA A 303 -10.67 14.12 -51.40
CA ALA A 303 -12.04 14.21 -51.91
C ALA A 303 -12.66 15.60 -51.71
N ASP A 304 -12.43 16.23 -50.56
CA ASP A 304 -12.85 17.60 -50.25
C ASP A 304 -11.96 18.67 -50.97
N GLY A 305 -10.92 18.25 -51.70
CA GLY A 305 -9.99 19.11 -52.43
C GLY A 305 -9.08 19.98 -51.56
N GLY A 306 -8.98 19.69 -50.26
CA GLY A 306 -8.25 20.48 -49.27
C GLY A 306 -6.74 20.52 -49.49
N HIS A 307 -6.17 19.48 -50.11
CA HIS A 307 -4.75 19.40 -50.46
C HIS A 307 -4.32 20.41 -51.53
N ARG A 308 -5.24 20.90 -52.38
CA ARG A 308 -4.92 21.81 -53.49
C ARG A 308 -4.15 23.05 -53.05
N ARG A 309 -4.55 23.67 -51.92
CA ARG A 309 -3.86 24.83 -51.33
C ARG A 309 -2.42 24.51 -50.89
N VAL A 310 -2.16 23.28 -50.46
CA VAL A 310 -0.81 22.82 -50.10
C VAL A 310 0.02 22.60 -51.36
N VAL A 311 -0.57 22.00 -52.40
CA VAL A 311 0.08 21.83 -53.72
C VAL A 311 0.42 23.21 -54.32
N ASP A 312 -0.49 24.19 -54.27
CA ASP A 312 -0.22 25.57 -54.71
C ASP A 312 0.99 26.18 -53.98
N LEU A 313 1.02 26.10 -52.64
CA LEU A 313 2.13 26.61 -51.83
C LEU A 313 3.45 25.90 -52.16
N VAL A 314 3.42 24.58 -52.37
CA VAL A 314 4.60 23.80 -52.76
C VAL A 314 5.07 24.17 -54.16
N CYS A 315 4.19 24.34 -55.14
CA CYS A 315 4.55 24.79 -56.49
C CYS A 315 5.20 26.17 -56.49
N VAL A 316 4.66 27.13 -55.72
CA VAL A 316 5.26 28.46 -55.55
C VAL A 316 6.64 28.34 -54.90
N LYS A 317 6.77 27.62 -53.78
CA LYS A 317 8.08 27.48 -53.09
C LYS A 317 9.11 26.71 -53.90
N ALA A 318 8.71 25.70 -54.67
CA ALA A 318 9.59 24.97 -55.57
C ALA A 318 10.09 25.86 -56.71
N HIS A 319 9.21 26.66 -57.33
CA HIS A 319 9.58 27.67 -58.33
C HIS A 319 10.59 28.67 -57.76
N ASP A 320 10.26 29.31 -56.62
CA ASP A 320 11.09 30.35 -56.02
C ASP A 320 12.46 29.82 -55.59
N TRP A 321 12.49 28.60 -55.06
CA TRP A 321 13.75 27.92 -54.73
C TRP A 321 14.57 27.64 -55.99
N LEU A 322 13.96 27.18 -57.08
CA LEU A 322 14.67 26.89 -58.33
C LEU A 322 15.24 28.16 -58.99
N VAL A 323 14.51 29.28 -58.93
CA VAL A 323 14.99 30.60 -59.38
C VAL A 323 16.17 31.07 -58.52
N THR A 324 16.09 30.90 -57.21
CA THR A 324 17.13 31.36 -56.26
C THR A 324 18.40 30.50 -56.30
N HIS A 325 18.28 29.20 -56.57
CA HIS A 325 19.37 28.22 -56.52
C HIS A 325 19.71 27.61 -57.89
N GLY A 326 19.49 28.35 -58.98
CA GLY A 326 19.73 27.87 -60.34
C GLY A 326 21.14 27.31 -60.55
N ASP A 327 22.17 27.98 -60.01
CA ASP A 327 23.56 27.51 -60.09
C ASP A 327 23.80 26.17 -59.37
N SER A 328 23.11 25.93 -58.25
CA SER A 328 23.19 24.65 -57.53
C SER A 328 22.56 23.51 -58.32
N VAL A 329 21.42 23.75 -58.97
CA VAL A 329 20.76 22.78 -59.86
C VAL A 329 21.64 22.50 -61.09
N MET A 330 22.20 23.54 -61.70
CA MET A 330 23.13 23.44 -62.82
C MET A 330 24.40 22.63 -62.46
N GLY A 331 24.95 22.86 -61.26
CA GLY A 331 26.09 22.10 -60.74
C GLY A 331 25.77 20.64 -60.46
N ALA A 332 24.60 20.34 -59.87
CA ALA A 332 24.16 18.97 -59.61
C ALA A 332 23.98 18.15 -60.90
N VAL A 333 23.36 18.73 -61.94
CA VAL A 333 23.16 18.04 -63.22
C VAL A 333 24.49 17.82 -63.95
N GLN A 334 25.43 18.77 -63.90
CA GLN A 334 26.77 18.60 -64.47
C GLN A 334 27.62 17.58 -63.68
N GLY A 335 27.45 17.49 -62.36
CA GLY A 335 28.15 16.52 -61.51
C GLY A 335 27.66 15.07 -61.67
N GLY A 336 26.42 14.88 -62.14
CA GLY A 336 25.84 13.55 -62.43
C GLY A 336 26.12 13.01 -63.85
N ALA A 337 26.81 13.76 -64.70
CA ALA A 337 27.08 13.35 -66.08
C ALA A 337 28.10 12.19 -66.13
N PRO A 338 27.91 11.18 -67.01
CA PRO A 338 28.89 10.11 -67.21
C PRO A 338 30.26 10.66 -67.64
N GLY A 339 31.34 10.17 -67.03
CA GLY A 339 32.71 10.70 -67.23
C GLY A 339 33.30 10.62 -68.64
N TRP A 340 32.57 10.10 -69.63
CA TRP A 340 32.93 10.11 -71.05
C TRP A 340 32.30 11.28 -71.83
N THR A 341 31.41 12.07 -71.22
CA THR A 341 30.70 13.16 -71.89
C THR A 341 31.55 14.45 -71.90
N PRO A 342 31.65 15.20 -73.02
CA PRO A 342 32.41 16.45 -73.04
C PRO A 342 31.72 17.56 -72.24
N ARG A 343 32.47 18.30 -71.41
CA ARG A 343 31.95 19.35 -70.50
C ARG A 343 31.07 20.44 -71.16
N PHE A 344 31.23 20.66 -72.48
CA PHE A 344 30.37 21.60 -73.22
C PHE A 344 28.96 21.04 -73.50
N VAL A 345 28.83 19.71 -73.61
CA VAL A 345 27.56 18.98 -73.72
C VAL A 345 26.88 19.00 -72.36
N ASP A 346 27.59 18.64 -71.28
CA ASP A 346 27.04 18.61 -69.91
C ASP A 346 26.46 19.96 -69.51
N ARG A 347 27.17 21.06 -69.81
CA ARG A 347 26.68 22.41 -69.57
C ARG A 347 25.41 22.71 -70.38
N LYS A 348 25.36 22.38 -71.68
CA LYS A 348 24.17 22.59 -72.53
C LYS A 348 22.98 21.74 -72.08
N VAL A 349 23.22 20.49 -71.68
CA VAL A 349 22.20 19.57 -71.16
C VAL A 349 21.67 20.10 -69.83
N GLY A 350 22.55 20.48 -68.89
CA GLY A 350 22.17 21.14 -67.65
C GLY A 350 21.33 22.40 -67.87
N GLU A 351 21.77 23.28 -68.78
CA GLU A 351 21.05 24.53 -69.08
C GLU A 351 19.66 24.26 -69.67
N ARG A 352 19.55 23.22 -70.51
CA ARG A 352 18.27 22.79 -71.08
C ARG A 352 17.36 22.16 -70.02
N VAL A 353 17.90 21.28 -69.17
CA VAL A 353 17.17 20.62 -68.07
C VAL A 353 16.70 21.64 -67.04
N TYR A 354 17.53 22.60 -66.64
CA TYR A 354 17.14 23.68 -65.74
C TYR A 354 16.03 24.54 -66.33
N LYS A 355 16.17 24.98 -67.58
CA LYS A 355 15.12 25.77 -68.27
C LYS A 355 13.82 24.98 -68.42
N GLU A 356 13.90 23.68 -68.64
CA GLU A 356 12.74 22.80 -68.75
C GLU A 356 12.05 22.55 -67.40
N LEU A 357 12.82 22.33 -66.32
CA LEU A 357 12.30 22.22 -64.95
C LEU A 357 11.66 23.52 -64.47
N LEU A 358 12.30 24.66 -64.73
CA LEU A 358 11.75 25.98 -64.40
C LEU A 358 10.45 26.23 -65.17
N ARG A 359 10.43 25.90 -66.47
CA ARG A 359 9.24 25.97 -67.32
C ARG A 359 8.12 25.09 -66.78
N PHE A 360 8.39 23.82 -66.48
CA PHE A 360 7.42 22.88 -65.94
C PHE A 360 6.84 23.31 -64.57
N LEU A 361 7.68 23.84 -63.66
CA LEU A 361 7.21 24.38 -62.38
C LEU A 361 6.41 25.68 -62.56
N THR A 362 6.74 26.51 -63.55
CA THR A 362 5.98 27.71 -63.91
C THR A 362 4.61 27.33 -64.49
N GLU A 363 4.59 26.40 -65.45
CA GLU A 363 3.36 25.84 -66.04
C GLU A 363 2.48 25.18 -64.96
N MET A 364 3.06 24.43 -64.01
CA MET A 364 2.31 23.93 -62.84
C MET A 364 1.81 25.03 -61.90
N ARG A 365 2.58 26.08 -61.62
CA ARG A 365 2.14 27.17 -60.74
C ARG A 365 0.96 27.92 -61.37
N ASP A 366 1.05 28.26 -62.64
CA ASP A 366 0.15 29.19 -63.32
C ASP A 366 -1.08 28.52 -63.95
N MET A 367 -1.08 27.19 -64.14
CA MET A 367 -2.22 26.43 -64.66
C MET A 367 -2.80 25.47 -63.59
N PRO A 368 -3.97 25.77 -62.98
CA PRO A 368 -4.61 24.90 -61.99
C PRO A 368 -5.00 23.50 -62.53
N GLU A 369 -5.32 23.41 -63.82
CA GLU A 369 -5.71 22.18 -64.54
C GLU A 369 -4.50 21.38 -65.06
N HIS A 370 -3.26 21.73 -64.68
CA HIS A 370 -2.05 21.11 -65.25
C HIS A 370 -2.01 19.58 -65.02
N PRO A 371 -1.72 18.74 -66.04
CA PRO A 371 -1.77 17.27 -65.91
C PRO A 371 -0.94 16.68 -64.77
N ALA A 372 0.16 17.34 -64.40
CA ALA A 372 0.99 16.94 -63.25
C ALA A 372 0.33 17.21 -61.88
N ARG A 373 -0.51 18.24 -61.74
CA ARG A 373 -1.34 18.43 -60.54
C ARG A 373 -2.32 17.27 -60.40
N GLY A 374 -3.00 16.91 -61.49
CA GLY A 374 -3.87 15.72 -61.53
C GLY A 374 -3.13 14.40 -61.28
N ALA A 375 -1.82 14.33 -61.51
CA ALA A 375 -1.01 13.16 -61.13
C ALA A 375 -0.73 13.12 -59.62
N VAL A 376 -0.55 14.27 -58.97
CA VAL A 376 -0.48 14.37 -57.49
C VAL A 376 -1.82 13.99 -56.88
N ASP A 377 -2.94 14.47 -57.41
CA ASP A 377 -4.29 14.12 -56.94
C ASP A 377 -4.53 12.60 -56.98
N ARG A 378 -4.17 11.95 -58.10
CA ARG A 378 -4.23 10.48 -58.23
C ARG A 378 -3.31 9.78 -57.23
N PHE A 379 -2.03 10.16 -57.18
CA PHE A 379 -1.08 9.57 -56.22
C PHE A 379 -1.55 9.66 -54.77
N LEU A 380 -2.10 10.80 -54.34
CA LEU A 380 -2.62 10.97 -52.99
C LEU A 380 -3.90 10.14 -52.74
N THR A 381 -4.72 9.94 -53.78
CA THR A 381 -5.92 9.07 -53.71
C THR A 381 -5.51 7.60 -53.59
N ASP A 382 -4.62 7.14 -54.46
CA ASP A 382 -4.11 5.76 -54.49
C ASP A 382 -3.39 5.44 -53.17
N PHE A 383 -2.50 6.34 -52.70
CA PHE A 383 -1.81 6.19 -51.41
C PHE A 383 -2.77 6.19 -50.21
N ALA A 384 -3.87 6.94 -50.26
CA ALA A 384 -4.90 6.93 -49.22
C ALA A 384 -5.71 5.62 -49.18
N ALA A 385 -5.88 4.96 -50.34
CA ALA A 385 -6.46 3.62 -50.42
C ALA A 385 -5.47 2.55 -49.94
N ASP A 386 -4.23 2.59 -50.40
CA ASP A 386 -3.16 1.65 -50.01
C ASP A 386 -2.90 1.69 -48.48
N LEU A 387 -2.91 2.88 -47.86
CA LEU A 387 -2.87 3.05 -46.41
C LEU A 387 -3.97 2.30 -45.64
N GLN A 388 -5.10 2.00 -46.29
CA GLN A 388 -6.23 1.28 -45.69
C GLN A 388 -6.19 -0.22 -46.02
N SER A 389 -6.03 -0.57 -47.30
CA SER A 389 -6.14 -1.96 -47.78
C SER A 389 -4.83 -2.71 -47.98
N ASP A 390 -3.72 -2.03 -48.33
CA ASP A 390 -2.45 -2.71 -48.59
C ASP A 390 -1.65 -2.95 -47.31
N THR A 391 -1.22 -4.20 -47.12
CA THR A 391 -0.48 -4.63 -45.93
C THR A 391 0.97 -4.15 -45.96
N ASP A 392 1.60 -4.08 -47.15
CA ASP A 392 2.99 -3.67 -47.28
C ASP A 392 3.16 -2.16 -47.04
N THR A 393 2.25 -1.35 -47.57
CA THR A 393 2.21 0.11 -47.37
C THR A 393 1.92 0.46 -45.92
N ARG A 394 0.95 -0.22 -45.28
CA ARG A 394 0.73 -0.13 -43.84
C ARG A 394 2.02 -0.48 -43.07
N ALA A 395 2.65 -1.61 -43.35
CA ALA A 395 3.88 -2.02 -42.68
C ALA A 395 5.07 -1.06 -42.89
N ARG A 396 5.12 -0.30 -44.00
CA ARG A 396 6.13 0.78 -44.19
C ARG A 396 5.84 2.00 -43.32
N VAL A 397 4.58 2.41 -43.23
CA VAL A 397 4.15 3.56 -42.44
C VAL A 397 4.26 3.29 -40.93
N GLU A 398 3.92 2.08 -40.47
CA GLU A 398 4.11 1.68 -39.07
C GLU A 398 5.60 1.56 -38.69
N ARG A 399 6.49 1.17 -39.62
CA ARG A 399 7.95 1.24 -39.41
C ARG A 399 8.43 2.69 -39.26
N LEU A 400 8.02 3.57 -40.16
CA LEU A 400 8.35 5.01 -40.09
C LEU A 400 7.83 5.65 -38.79
N LYS A 401 6.63 5.25 -38.33
CA LYS A 401 6.08 5.63 -37.01
C LYS A 401 7.05 5.25 -35.89
N SER A 402 7.45 3.98 -35.80
CA SER A 402 8.37 3.52 -34.75
C SER A 402 9.73 4.20 -34.83
N GLU A 403 10.29 4.38 -36.03
CA GLU A 403 11.55 5.12 -36.22
C GLU A 403 11.46 6.59 -35.75
N ILE A 404 10.31 7.25 -35.94
CA ILE A 404 10.08 8.61 -35.46
C ILE A 404 9.88 8.63 -33.93
N LEU A 405 9.11 7.70 -33.37
CA LEU A 405 8.88 7.62 -31.91
C LEU A 405 10.17 7.34 -31.12
N GLN A 406 11.13 6.64 -31.72
CA GLN A 406 12.43 6.31 -31.11
C GLN A 406 13.47 7.44 -31.23
N ARG A 407 13.16 8.56 -31.90
CA ARG A 407 14.04 9.74 -31.97
C ARG A 407 14.04 10.50 -30.65
N GLY A 408 15.24 10.89 -30.20
CA GLY A 408 15.43 11.64 -28.96
C GLY A 408 14.63 12.95 -28.95
N GLU A 409 14.56 13.63 -30.09
CA GLU A 409 13.84 14.90 -30.25
C GLU A 409 12.33 14.76 -29.98
N VAL A 410 11.73 13.59 -30.26
CA VAL A 410 10.32 13.32 -29.95
C VAL A 410 10.13 13.03 -28.46
N GLN A 411 11.08 12.35 -27.83
CA GLN A 411 11.08 12.10 -26.38
C GLN A 411 11.27 13.42 -25.60
N ASP A 412 12.12 14.33 -26.08
CA ASP A 412 12.29 15.68 -25.52
C ASP A 412 11.01 16.52 -25.59
N VAL A 413 10.25 16.42 -26.68
CA VAL A 413 8.92 17.05 -26.81
C VAL A 413 7.93 16.44 -25.81
N ILE A 414 7.92 15.12 -25.62
CA ILE A 414 7.05 14.45 -24.62
C ILE A 414 7.44 14.89 -23.20
N ALA A 415 8.73 14.95 -22.88
CA ALA A 415 9.23 15.40 -21.57
C ALA A 415 8.91 16.88 -21.30
N SER A 416 9.00 17.73 -22.32
CA SER A 416 8.61 19.15 -22.26
C SER A 416 7.11 19.32 -22.04
N ALA A 417 6.29 18.54 -22.75
CA ALA A 417 4.83 18.54 -22.59
C ALA A 417 4.42 18.07 -21.19
N TRP A 418 5.05 17.01 -20.66
CA TRP A 418 4.85 16.59 -19.26
C TRP A 418 5.17 17.70 -18.27
N THR A 419 6.31 18.37 -18.45
CA THR A 419 6.76 19.46 -17.56
C THR A 419 5.75 20.62 -17.56
N ALA A 420 5.23 21.01 -18.73
CA ALA A 420 4.18 22.01 -18.84
C ALA A 420 2.87 21.56 -18.17
N ILE A 421 2.45 20.31 -18.35
CA ILE A 421 1.26 19.74 -17.70
C ILE A 421 1.41 19.73 -16.17
N ARG A 422 2.55 19.29 -15.64
CA ARG A 422 2.83 19.30 -14.19
C ARG A 422 2.79 20.71 -13.63
N ALA A 423 3.40 21.69 -14.30
CA ALA A 423 3.36 23.09 -13.88
C ALA A 423 1.91 23.64 -13.85
N MET A 424 1.09 23.33 -14.86
CA MET A 424 -0.33 23.71 -14.87
C MET A 424 -1.12 23.05 -13.73
N ILE A 425 -0.89 21.76 -13.45
CA ILE A 425 -1.59 21.05 -12.36
C ILE A 425 -1.19 21.59 -10.98
N ILE A 426 0.10 21.87 -10.75
CA ILE A 426 0.58 22.44 -9.48
C ILE A 426 -0.04 23.82 -9.27
N SER A 427 0.04 24.72 -10.26
CA SER A 427 -0.57 26.06 -10.20
C SER A 427 -2.09 26.00 -9.96
N ALA A 428 -2.80 25.11 -10.66
CA ALA A 428 -4.24 24.90 -10.49
C ALA A 428 -4.63 24.23 -9.14
N ALA A 429 -3.67 23.66 -8.40
CA ALA A 429 -3.88 23.12 -7.06
C ALA A 429 -3.47 24.10 -5.93
N GLU A 430 -2.69 25.13 -6.26
CA GLU A 430 -2.31 26.22 -5.36
C GLU A 430 -3.39 27.32 -5.28
N ASP A 431 -4.05 27.63 -6.40
CA ASP A 431 -5.14 28.62 -6.43
C ASP A 431 -6.43 28.10 -5.76
N GLU A 432 -6.89 28.82 -4.74
CA GLU A 432 -8.10 28.50 -3.99
C GLU A 432 -9.40 28.69 -4.79
N HIS A 433 -9.35 29.50 -5.84
CA HIS A 433 -10.47 29.81 -6.75
C HIS A 433 -10.37 29.09 -8.09
N SER A 434 -9.36 28.25 -8.29
CA SER A 434 -9.15 27.42 -9.49
C SER A 434 -10.42 26.70 -9.94
N GLU A 435 -10.74 26.79 -11.24
CA GLU A 435 -11.87 26.04 -11.83
C GLU A 435 -11.77 24.53 -11.57
N LEU A 436 -10.54 23.99 -11.50
CA LEU A 436 -10.32 22.58 -11.17
C LEU A 436 -10.76 22.29 -9.73
N ARG A 437 -10.37 23.13 -8.76
CA ARG A 437 -10.72 22.98 -7.35
C ARG A 437 -12.24 23.11 -7.13
N LEU A 438 -12.88 24.09 -7.79
CA LEU A 438 -14.33 24.26 -7.78
C LEU A 438 -15.06 23.08 -8.45
N ARG A 439 -14.54 22.57 -9.57
CA ARG A 439 -15.11 21.39 -10.24
C ARG A 439 -14.97 20.13 -9.40
N VAL A 440 -13.83 19.90 -8.75
CA VAL A 440 -13.63 18.79 -7.80
C VAL A 440 -14.61 18.91 -6.63
N ARG A 441 -14.72 20.08 -5.99
CA ARG A 441 -15.69 20.34 -4.92
C ARG A 441 -17.13 20.03 -5.35
N SER A 442 -17.56 20.55 -6.51
CA SER A 442 -18.91 20.29 -7.04
C SER A 442 -19.15 18.81 -7.35
N SER A 443 -18.11 18.11 -7.83
CA SER A 443 -18.17 16.67 -8.11
C SER A 443 -18.31 15.88 -6.81
N LEU A 444 -17.53 16.20 -5.78
CA LEU A 444 -17.63 15.59 -4.45
C LEU A 444 -19.01 15.81 -3.82
N LEU A 445 -19.57 17.01 -3.90
CA LEU A 445 -20.93 17.29 -3.43
C LEU A 445 -21.98 16.48 -4.20
N SER A 446 -21.87 16.41 -5.53
CA SER A 446 -22.78 15.62 -6.37
C SER A 446 -22.66 14.11 -6.09
N LEU A 447 -21.45 13.64 -5.76
CA LEU A 447 -21.16 12.25 -5.41
C LEU A 447 -21.70 11.93 -4.02
N GLY A 448 -21.48 12.80 -3.03
CA GLY A 448 -22.00 12.66 -1.68
C GLY A 448 -23.53 12.62 -1.66
N ALA A 449 -24.18 13.56 -2.35
CA ALA A 449 -25.64 13.58 -2.49
C ALA A 449 -26.18 12.30 -3.13
N ARG A 450 -25.58 11.83 -4.24
CA ARG A 450 -25.95 10.56 -4.88
C ARG A 450 -25.71 9.36 -3.98
N LEU A 451 -24.56 9.30 -3.31
CA LEU A 451 -24.18 8.22 -2.41
C LEU A 451 -25.05 8.21 -1.12
N ALA A 452 -25.63 9.33 -0.72
CA ALA A 452 -26.60 9.38 0.37
C ALA A 452 -27.98 8.78 -0.02
N THR A 453 -28.37 8.86 -1.30
CA THR A 453 -29.72 8.46 -1.77
C THR A 453 -29.78 7.16 -2.58
N ASP A 454 -28.71 6.78 -3.29
CA ASP A 454 -28.67 5.62 -4.18
C ASP A 454 -28.03 4.42 -3.48
N GLY A 455 -28.87 3.49 -3.01
CA GLY A 455 -28.43 2.25 -2.38
C GLY A 455 -27.52 1.40 -3.28
N ARG A 456 -27.70 1.41 -4.61
CA ARG A 456 -26.83 0.65 -5.52
C ARG A 456 -25.44 1.26 -5.63
N LEU A 457 -25.32 2.57 -5.42
CA LEU A 457 -24.02 3.25 -5.33
C LEU A 457 -23.37 3.00 -3.96
N GLN A 458 -24.18 2.96 -2.89
CA GLN A 458 -23.72 2.56 -1.55
C GLN A 458 -23.14 1.15 -1.58
N ASP A 459 -23.87 0.15 -2.06
CA ASP A 459 -23.41 -1.26 -2.14
C ASP A 459 -22.09 -1.41 -2.92
N LYS A 460 -21.90 -0.64 -4.01
CA LYS A 460 -20.65 -0.64 -4.76
C LYS A 460 -19.47 -0.06 -3.97
N VAL A 461 -19.69 1.06 -3.28
CA VAL A 461 -18.67 1.70 -2.45
C VAL A 461 -18.35 0.85 -1.22
N GLU A 462 -19.37 0.27 -0.59
CA GLU A 462 -19.24 -0.69 0.52
C GLU A 462 -18.37 -1.88 0.08
N GLY A 463 -18.68 -2.51 -1.07
CA GLY A 463 -17.90 -3.64 -1.60
C GLY A 463 -16.46 -3.28 -2.02
N TRP A 464 -16.20 -2.05 -2.47
CA TRP A 464 -14.84 -1.57 -2.74
C TRP A 464 -14.05 -1.33 -1.44
N ILE A 465 -14.67 -0.72 -0.43
CA ILE A 465 -14.09 -0.51 0.90
C ILE A 465 -13.84 -1.87 1.57
N GLU A 466 -14.79 -2.78 1.50
CA GLU A 466 -14.67 -4.16 1.99
C GLU A 466 -13.50 -4.87 1.32
N GLY A 467 -13.44 -4.87 -0.02
CA GLY A 467 -12.34 -5.49 -0.77
C GLY A 467 -10.97 -4.92 -0.38
N ALA A 468 -10.86 -3.60 -0.23
CA ALA A 468 -9.63 -2.94 0.18
C ALA A 468 -9.23 -3.28 1.64
N VAL A 469 -10.17 -3.23 2.59
CA VAL A 469 -9.90 -3.54 4.00
C VAL A 469 -9.61 -5.02 4.20
N VAL A 470 -10.34 -5.93 3.55
CA VAL A 470 -10.05 -7.37 3.57
C VAL A 470 -8.68 -7.65 2.96
N TYR A 471 -8.31 -7.00 1.86
CA TYR A 471 -6.97 -7.13 1.28
C TYR A 471 -5.88 -6.66 2.25
N VAL A 472 -6.00 -5.47 2.85
CA VAL A 472 -5.05 -4.97 3.85
C VAL A 472 -4.95 -5.91 5.05
N VAL A 473 -6.08 -6.36 5.60
CA VAL A 473 -6.09 -7.24 6.78
C VAL A 473 -5.52 -8.63 6.46
N THR A 474 -5.75 -9.20 5.28
CA THR A 474 -5.17 -10.51 4.93
C THR A 474 -3.70 -10.42 4.55
N THR A 475 -3.29 -9.37 3.83
CA THR A 475 -1.89 -9.16 3.42
C THR A 475 -1.00 -8.82 4.62
N TYR A 476 -1.45 -7.96 5.54
CA TYR A 476 -0.67 -7.50 6.69
C TYR A 476 -1.05 -8.19 8.02
N ARG A 477 -1.74 -9.34 7.96
CA ARG A 477 -2.19 -10.10 9.14
C ARG A 477 -1.02 -10.41 10.06
N THR A 478 0.07 -10.91 9.48
CA THR A 478 1.28 -11.33 10.19
C THR A 478 1.90 -10.16 10.94
N GLU A 479 2.04 -9.01 10.30
CA GLU A 479 2.60 -7.77 10.83
C GLU A 479 1.74 -7.19 11.96
N ILE A 480 0.41 -7.29 11.87
CA ILE A 480 -0.48 -6.87 12.96
C ILE A 480 -0.33 -7.82 14.16
N THR A 481 -0.21 -9.14 13.93
CA THR A 481 0.02 -10.11 15.01
C THR A 481 1.42 -10.05 15.62
N SER A 482 2.45 -9.71 14.83
CA SER A 482 3.80 -9.51 15.33
C SER A 482 3.89 -8.24 16.16
N LEU A 483 3.23 -7.14 15.75
CA LEU A 483 3.14 -5.91 16.55
C LEU A 483 2.61 -6.19 17.98
N ILE A 484 1.57 -7.02 18.11
CA ILE A 484 1.05 -7.42 19.43
C ILE A 484 2.10 -8.23 20.20
N THR A 485 2.71 -9.22 19.55
CA THR A 485 3.72 -10.11 20.15
C THR A 485 4.94 -9.34 20.63
N ASP A 486 5.51 -8.48 19.78
CA ASP A 486 6.67 -7.63 20.05
C ASP A 486 6.38 -6.61 21.16
N THR A 487 5.16 -6.04 21.17
CA THR A 487 4.72 -5.13 22.23
C THR A 487 4.65 -5.85 23.58
N VAL A 488 4.09 -7.06 23.63
CA VAL A 488 4.03 -7.87 24.87
C VAL A 488 5.43 -8.32 25.30
N ALA A 489 6.31 -8.68 24.35
CA ALA A 489 7.70 -9.03 24.61
C ALA A 489 8.47 -7.88 25.28
N GLY A 490 8.24 -6.63 24.83
CA GLY A 490 8.84 -5.42 25.40
C GLY A 490 8.35 -5.01 26.80
N TRP A 491 7.29 -5.62 27.36
CA TRP A 491 6.79 -5.27 28.69
C TRP A 491 7.61 -5.87 29.84
N ASP A 492 7.78 -5.13 30.93
CA ASP A 492 8.31 -5.63 32.20
C ASP A 492 7.39 -6.72 32.80
N ALA A 493 7.94 -7.90 33.07
CA ALA A 493 7.15 -9.07 33.45
C ALA A 493 6.56 -8.93 34.86
N GLU A 494 7.35 -8.41 35.80
CA GLU A 494 6.96 -8.13 37.18
C GLU A 494 5.85 -7.07 37.25
N HIS A 495 5.95 -5.97 36.48
CA HIS A 495 4.95 -4.91 36.43
C HIS A 495 3.65 -5.37 35.80
N THR A 496 3.74 -6.13 34.69
CA THR A 496 2.59 -6.73 34.02
C THR A 496 1.88 -7.72 34.96
N SER A 497 2.63 -8.62 35.61
CA SER A 497 2.10 -9.55 36.62
C SER A 497 1.39 -8.80 37.76
N ARG A 498 1.98 -7.73 38.31
CA ARG A 498 1.35 -6.89 39.35
C ARG A 498 0.07 -6.17 38.87
N LYS A 499 -0.05 -5.83 37.58
CA LYS A 499 -1.25 -5.17 37.03
C LYS A 499 -2.37 -6.17 36.76
N ILE A 500 -2.04 -7.39 36.31
CA ILE A 500 -2.99 -8.51 36.19
C ILE A 500 -3.47 -8.95 37.59
N GLU A 501 -2.55 -9.07 38.57
CA GLU A 501 -2.87 -9.38 39.97
C GLU A 501 -3.86 -8.37 40.57
N ALA A 502 -3.77 -7.09 40.20
CA ALA A 502 -4.70 -6.06 40.66
C ALA A 502 -6.11 -6.19 40.05
N HIS A 503 -6.23 -6.71 38.82
CA HIS A 503 -7.52 -6.88 38.14
C HIS A 503 -8.25 -8.15 38.60
N ILE A 504 -7.55 -9.29 38.68
CA ILE A 504 -8.16 -10.60 38.97
C ILE A 504 -8.07 -10.95 40.47
N GLY A 505 -7.20 -10.26 41.23
CA GLY A 505 -6.85 -10.63 42.61
C GLY A 505 -8.00 -10.69 43.61
N ARG A 506 -9.11 -9.97 43.36
CA ARG A 506 -10.33 -10.05 44.19
C ARG A 506 -11.00 -11.41 44.05
N ASP A 507 -11.18 -11.87 42.81
CA ASP A 507 -11.86 -13.14 42.50
C ASP A 507 -10.98 -14.35 42.88
N LEU A 508 -9.66 -14.22 42.74
CA LEU A 508 -8.69 -15.21 43.23
C LEU A 508 -8.75 -15.44 44.75
N GLN A 509 -9.12 -14.44 45.57
CA GLN A 509 -9.30 -14.67 47.01
C GLN A 509 -10.58 -15.45 47.33
N PHE A 510 -11.63 -15.39 46.49
CA PHE A 510 -12.83 -16.21 46.71
C PHE A 510 -12.52 -17.69 46.56
N ILE A 511 -11.62 -18.08 45.65
CA ILE A 511 -11.13 -19.46 45.54
C ILE A 511 -10.57 -19.90 46.90
N ARG A 512 -9.67 -19.12 47.51
CA ARG A 512 -9.06 -19.44 48.82
C ARG A 512 -10.07 -19.52 49.98
N ILE A 513 -11.07 -18.63 50.01
CA ILE A 513 -12.16 -18.68 51.00
C ILE A 513 -12.97 -19.97 50.80
N ASN A 514 -13.32 -20.29 49.55
CA ASN A 514 -14.06 -21.50 49.21
C ASN A 514 -13.24 -22.77 49.51
N GLY A 515 -11.94 -22.81 49.21
CA GLY A 515 -11.06 -23.92 49.56
C GLY A 515 -10.92 -24.15 51.06
N THR A 516 -11.05 -23.10 51.87
CA THR A 516 -11.16 -23.22 53.34
C THR A 516 -12.44 -23.96 53.73
N VAL A 517 -13.59 -23.57 53.16
CA VAL A 517 -14.91 -24.14 53.48
C VAL A 517 -15.06 -25.56 52.93
N VAL A 518 -14.71 -25.78 51.67
CA VAL A 518 -14.75 -27.08 51.00
C VAL A 518 -13.76 -28.06 51.63
N GLY A 519 -12.54 -27.59 51.95
CA GLY A 519 -11.57 -28.38 52.71
C GLY A 519 -12.13 -28.81 54.07
N ALA A 520 -12.80 -27.92 54.79
CA ALA A 520 -13.40 -28.25 56.08
C ALA A 520 -14.57 -29.25 55.97
N LEU A 521 -15.44 -29.10 54.98
CA LEU A 521 -16.51 -30.06 54.71
C LEU A 521 -15.96 -31.43 54.28
N ALA A 522 -14.90 -31.46 53.48
CA ALA A 522 -14.23 -32.69 53.07
C ALA A 522 -13.55 -33.40 54.25
N GLY A 523 -12.82 -32.67 55.11
CA GLY A 523 -12.21 -33.22 56.32
C GLY A 523 -13.24 -33.77 57.31
N LEU A 524 -14.35 -33.04 57.50
CA LEU A 524 -15.48 -33.50 58.31
C LEU A 524 -16.05 -34.81 57.74
N LEU A 525 -16.30 -34.87 56.43
CA LEU A 525 -16.84 -36.06 55.77
C LEU A 525 -15.88 -37.26 55.90
N ILE A 526 -14.60 -37.08 55.59
CA ILE A 526 -13.57 -38.12 55.71
C ILE A 526 -13.51 -38.64 57.15
N TYR A 527 -13.54 -37.76 58.15
CA TYR A 527 -13.53 -38.15 59.55
C TYR A 527 -14.81 -38.89 59.97
N THR A 528 -16.00 -38.44 59.53
CA THR A 528 -17.27 -39.15 59.80
C THR A 528 -17.25 -40.58 59.24
N VAL A 529 -16.69 -40.76 58.03
CA VAL A 529 -16.57 -42.07 57.38
C VAL A 529 -15.52 -42.94 58.08
N SER A 530 -14.37 -42.37 58.48
CA SER A 530 -13.33 -43.08 59.24
C SER A 530 -13.86 -43.63 60.56
N GLN A 531 -14.61 -42.81 61.32
CA GLN A 531 -15.23 -43.22 62.58
C GLN A 531 -16.33 -44.27 62.36
N ALA A 532 -17.15 -44.14 61.30
CA ALA A 532 -18.16 -45.14 60.96
C ALA A 532 -17.57 -46.49 60.51
N LEU A 533 -16.33 -46.51 60.02
CA LEU A 533 -15.58 -47.71 59.63
C LEU A 533 -14.74 -48.30 60.77
N GLY A 534 -14.73 -47.69 61.96
CA GLY A 534 -14.08 -48.23 63.16
C GLY A 534 -12.56 -48.03 63.23
N ALA A 535 -12.04 -46.96 62.62
CA ALA A 535 -10.63 -46.56 62.66
C ALA A 535 -10.37 -45.39 63.64
#